data_AF-A0A072N8T4-F1
#
_entry.id   AF-A0A072N8T4-F1
#
_cell.length_a   1.000
_cell.length_b   1.000
_cell.length_c   1.000
_cell.angle_alpha   90.00
_cell.angle_beta   90.00
_cell.angle_gamma   90.00
#
_symmetry.space_group_name_H-M   'P 1'
#
loop_
_entity.id
_entity.type
_entity.pdbx_description
1 polymer ?
#
loop_
_entity_poly.entity_id
_entity_poly.type
_entity_poly.pdbx_seq_one_letter_code
_entity_poly.pdbx_strand_id
1 'polypeptide(L)'
;MRRVLLLGLVLGASASAQTHGHAGHGGAMTMEAMNAQMLAELRPLKGRAFDVRFSQLMMDHHRMAVDMARAALKSGRDARVRAAAREVIAAQEQELAQLGAWVKAWTGQTYRPAALPLNVPRSGVDRWFLTEMIPHHQGAVQMARLVPARTQNAALRKLSQAIIRTQSAEINQYRAWLGTMK
;
A
#
# COMPACT_ATOMS: atom_id res chain seq x y z
N MET A 1 39.45 -53.09 39.64
CA MET A 1 40.00 -53.44 38.30
C MET A 1 39.32 -52.56 37.25
N ARG A 2 40.13 -51.91 36.36
CA ARG A 2 39.85 -51.34 35.00
C ARG A 2 38.73 -50.26 34.86
N ARG A 3 38.98 -48.95 34.59
CA ARG A 3 39.42 -48.21 33.34
C ARG A 3 38.49 -48.51 32.13
N VAL A 4 37.89 -47.58 31.35
CA VAL A 4 38.33 -46.42 30.49
C VAL A 4 37.02 -45.71 30.00
N LEU A 5 36.78 -44.39 30.10
CA LEU A 5 37.09 -43.21 29.22
C LEU A 5 36.37 -43.13 27.84
N LEU A 6 35.69 -41.98 27.56
CA LEU A 6 35.52 -41.21 26.29
C LEU A 6 34.19 -40.41 26.36
N LEU A 7 34.15 -39.10 26.65
CA LEU A 7 34.62 -37.91 25.91
C LEU A 7 33.90 -37.67 24.57
N GLY A 8 33.04 -36.65 24.54
CA GLY A 8 32.36 -36.14 23.35
C GLY A 8 31.80 -34.74 23.61
N LEU A 9 32.70 -33.78 23.88
CA LEU A 9 32.38 -32.36 23.98
C LEU A 9 32.46 -31.76 22.56
N VAL A 10 31.34 -31.31 22.00
CA VAL A 10 31.33 -30.45 20.81
C VAL A 10 30.96 -29.04 21.25
N LEU A 11 31.97 -28.17 21.20
CA LEU A 11 31.81 -26.71 21.19
C LEU A 11 31.22 -26.29 19.83
N GLY A 12 30.19 -25.47 19.89
CA GLY A 12 29.61 -24.79 18.73
C GLY A 12 28.96 -23.48 19.17
N ALA A 13 29.77 -22.55 19.68
CA ALA A 13 29.35 -21.18 19.91
C ALA A 13 29.21 -20.46 18.56
N SER A 14 28.01 -20.03 18.20
CA SER A 14 27.74 -19.05 17.14
C SER A 14 26.32 -18.51 17.30
N ALA A 15 26.09 -17.72 18.35
CA ALA A 15 24.91 -16.86 18.43
C ALA A 15 25.34 -15.44 18.02
N SER A 16 25.46 -15.20 16.72
CA SER A 16 25.51 -13.86 16.17
C SER A 16 24.09 -13.30 16.20
N ALA A 17 23.72 -12.66 17.31
CA ALA A 17 22.55 -11.82 17.38
C ALA A 17 22.75 -10.66 16.39
N GLN A 18 22.13 -10.75 15.21
CA GLN A 18 22.02 -9.62 14.29
C GLN A 18 21.05 -8.62 14.90
N THR A 19 21.61 -7.64 15.59
CA THR A 19 20.96 -6.37 15.86
C THR A 19 20.78 -5.62 14.53
N HIS A 20 19.67 -5.83 13.84
CA HIS A 20 19.24 -4.90 12.78
C HIS A 20 18.63 -3.65 13.40
N GLY A 21 19.49 -2.85 14.02
CA GLY A 21 19.18 -1.48 14.39
C GLY A 21 19.39 -0.57 13.19
N HIS A 22 18.34 -0.33 12.39
CA HIS A 22 18.34 0.82 11.49
C HIS A 22 17.98 2.06 12.31
N ALA A 23 18.99 2.67 12.90
CA ALA A 23 18.95 4.08 13.24
C ALA A 23 18.83 4.87 11.92
N GLY A 24 17.69 5.53 11.71
CA GLY A 24 17.41 6.29 10.50
C GLY A 24 16.37 7.38 10.76
N HIS A 25 16.88 8.58 10.96
CA HIS A 25 16.28 9.92 10.89
C HIS A 25 14.79 10.04 10.52
N GLY A 26 14.07 10.89 11.28
CA GLY A 26 12.68 11.30 11.06
C GLY A 26 12.44 12.13 9.79
N GLY A 27 12.82 11.61 8.62
CA GLY A 27 12.34 12.05 7.32
C GLY A 27 11.09 11.24 6.94
N ALA A 28 10.08 11.90 6.38
CA ALA A 28 8.90 11.20 5.86
C ALA A 28 9.33 10.15 4.84
N MET A 29 8.81 8.92 4.98
CA MET A 29 9.07 7.85 4.01
C MET A 29 8.56 8.25 2.62
N THR A 30 9.31 7.89 1.58
CA THR A 30 8.87 8.09 0.19
C THR A 30 7.72 7.14 -0.13
N MET A 31 6.89 7.50 -1.12
CA MET A 31 5.81 6.63 -1.61
C MET A 31 6.32 5.26 -2.06
N GLU A 32 7.50 5.22 -2.69
CA GLU A 32 8.12 3.97 -3.11
C GLU A 32 8.53 3.09 -1.92
N ALA A 33 9.11 3.68 -0.86
CA ALA A 33 9.46 2.95 0.35
C ALA A 33 8.22 2.41 1.07
N MET A 34 7.16 3.21 1.17
CA MET A 34 5.88 2.77 1.73
C MET A 34 5.29 1.59 0.94
N ASN A 35 5.28 1.67 -0.39
CA ASN A 35 4.81 0.59 -1.26
C ASN A 35 5.64 -0.69 -1.06
N ALA A 36 6.96 -0.57 -1.00
CA ALA A 36 7.86 -1.70 -0.79
C ALA A 36 7.60 -2.39 0.56
N GLN A 37 7.36 -1.62 1.61
CA GLN A 37 7.02 -2.15 2.93
C GLN A 37 5.69 -2.90 2.89
N MET A 38 4.62 -2.31 2.33
CA MET A 38 3.31 -2.98 2.22
C MET A 38 3.41 -4.31 1.44
N LEU A 39 4.20 -4.34 0.37
CA LEU A 39 4.45 -5.57 -0.39
C LEU A 39 5.22 -6.60 0.43
N ALA A 40 6.22 -6.19 1.21
CA ALA A 40 6.98 -7.08 2.07
C ALA A 40 6.08 -7.77 3.10
N GLU A 41 5.12 -7.04 3.68
CA GLU A 41 4.15 -7.59 4.63
C GLU A 41 3.17 -8.59 4.00
N LEU A 42 2.78 -8.39 2.74
CA LEU A 42 1.85 -9.28 2.05
C LEU A 42 2.51 -10.55 1.49
N ARG A 43 3.80 -10.49 1.14
CA ARG A 43 4.55 -11.58 0.50
C ARG A 43 4.61 -12.90 1.27
N PRO A 44 4.65 -12.97 2.61
CA PRO A 44 4.61 -14.26 3.31
C PRO A 44 3.19 -14.81 3.47
N LEU A 45 2.15 -13.98 3.31
CA LEU A 45 0.78 -14.34 3.63
C LEU A 45 0.09 -15.08 2.48
N LYS A 46 -0.87 -15.96 2.84
CA LYS A 46 -1.80 -16.65 1.94
C LYS A 46 -3.17 -16.81 2.60
N GLY A 47 -4.18 -17.16 1.80
CA GLY A 47 -5.53 -17.46 2.27
C GLY A 47 -6.15 -16.32 3.08
N ARG A 48 -6.87 -16.68 4.16
CA ARG A 48 -7.59 -15.72 4.99
C ARG A 48 -6.69 -14.63 5.59
N ALA A 49 -5.48 -14.99 6.03
CA ALA A 49 -4.54 -14.02 6.59
C ALA A 49 -4.10 -12.98 5.55
N PHE A 50 -3.87 -13.41 4.31
CA PHE A 50 -3.63 -12.50 3.19
C PHE A 50 -4.85 -11.62 2.91
N ASP A 51 -6.05 -12.20 2.83
CA ASP A 51 -7.28 -11.44 2.54
C ASP A 51 -7.48 -10.28 3.52
N VAL A 52 -7.34 -10.56 4.82
CA VAL A 52 -7.48 -9.54 5.88
C VAL A 52 -6.39 -8.49 5.77
N ARG A 53 -5.11 -8.89 5.69
CA ARG A 53 -4.01 -7.91 5.69
C ARG A 53 -4.00 -7.07 4.41
N PHE A 54 -4.26 -7.67 3.25
CA PHE A 54 -4.42 -6.95 1.99
C PHE A 54 -5.53 -5.91 2.10
N SER A 55 -6.68 -6.28 2.67
CA SER A 55 -7.82 -5.37 2.77
C SER A 55 -7.51 -4.19 3.69
N GLN A 56 -6.86 -4.44 4.83
CA GLN A 56 -6.41 -3.37 5.74
C GLN A 56 -5.41 -2.43 5.08
N LEU A 57 -4.37 -2.96 4.44
CA LEU A 57 -3.35 -2.14 3.77
C LEU A 57 -3.93 -1.37 2.57
N MET A 58 -4.83 -1.99 1.80
CA MET A 58 -5.50 -1.29 0.70
C MET A 58 -6.46 -0.22 1.21
N MET A 59 -7.06 -0.40 2.40
CA MET A 59 -7.84 0.66 3.06
C MET A 59 -6.96 1.84 3.46
N ASP A 60 -5.80 1.61 4.08
CA ASP A 60 -4.84 2.68 4.40
C ASP A 60 -4.40 3.42 3.13
N HIS A 61 -4.05 2.64 2.10
CA HIS A 61 -3.60 3.14 0.82
C HIS A 61 -4.69 3.97 0.13
N HIS A 62 -5.93 3.48 0.04
CA HIS A 62 -7.05 4.23 -0.54
C HIS A 62 -7.38 5.49 0.23
N ARG A 63 -7.30 5.45 1.57
CA ARG A 63 -7.55 6.63 2.38
C ARG A 63 -6.59 7.78 2.02
N MET A 64 -5.32 7.46 1.83
CA MET A 64 -4.33 8.45 1.39
C MET A 64 -4.68 9.05 0.02
N ALA A 65 -5.12 8.26 -0.95
CA ALA A 65 -5.52 8.77 -2.26
C ALA A 65 -6.75 9.69 -2.18
N VAL A 66 -7.75 9.33 -1.38
CA VAL A 66 -8.93 10.18 -1.13
C VAL A 66 -8.51 11.51 -0.51
N ASP A 67 -7.61 11.50 0.47
CA ASP A 67 -7.12 12.72 1.12
C ASP A 67 -6.30 13.60 0.14
N MET A 68 -5.46 13.01 -0.72
CA MET A 68 -4.76 13.73 -1.79
C MET A 68 -5.73 14.35 -2.82
N ALA A 69 -6.75 13.59 -3.23
CA ALA A 69 -7.76 14.05 -4.16
C ALA A 69 -8.60 15.20 -3.58
N ARG A 70 -8.94 15.14 -2.29
CA ARG A 70 -9.62 16.25 -1.59
C ARG A 70 -8.75 17.50 -1.54
N ALA A 71 -7.44 17.36 -1.32
CA ALA A 71 -6.50 18.48 -1.39
C ALA A 71 -6.44 19.09 -2.80
N ALA A 72 -6.42 18.26 -3.84
CA ALA A 72 -6.47 18.71 -5.23
C ALA A 72 -7.78 19.44 -5.57
N LEU A 73 -8.93 19.00 -5.06
CA LEU A 73 -10.20 19.71 -5.26
C LEU A 73 -10.24 21.07 -4.54
N LYS A 74 -9.60 21.15 -3.37
CA LYS A 74 -9.54 22.38 -2.57
C LYS A 74 -8.68 23.47 -3.22
N SER A 75 -7.54 23.11 -3.81
CA SER A 75 -6.52 24.08 -4.22
C SER A 75 -6.02 23.95 -5.66
N GLY A 76 -6.31 22.83 -6.33
CA GLY A 76 -6.01 22.61 -7.74
C GLY A 76 -6.96 23.36 -8.67
N ARG A 77 -6.46 23.68 -9.87
CA ARG A 77 -7.13 24.55 -10.85
C ARG A 77 -7.33 23.87 -12.21
N ASP A 78 -6.47 22.93 -12.59
CA ASP A 78 -6.63 22.20 -13.86
C ASP A 78 -7.93 21.37 -13.85
N ALA A 79 -8.80 21.61 -14.84
CA ALA A 79 -10.10 20.96 -14.91
C ALA A 79 -10.01 19.43 -15.05
N ARG A 80 -8.98 18.92 -15.74
CA ARG A 80 -8.73 17.49 -15.92
C ARG A 80 -8.33 16.85 -14.60
N VAL A 81 -7.42 17.49 -13.87
CA VAL A 81 -6.98 17.02 -12.53
C VAL A 81 -8.14 17.04 -11.54
N ARG A 82 -8.94 18.11 -11.54
CA ARG A 82 -10.13 18.18 -10.67
C ARG A 82 -11.18 17.12 -11.03
N ALA A 83 -11.34 16.78 -12.31
CA ALA A 83 -12.23 15.71 -12.73
C ALA A 83 -11.74 14.35 -12.23
N ALA A 84 -10.46 14.02 -12.48
CA ALA A 84 -9.84 12.80 -11.98
C ALA A 84 -9.89 12.69 -10.44
N ALA A 85 -9.66 13.79 -9.72
CA ALA A 85 -9.78 13.79 -8.26
C ALA A 85 -11.19 13.43 -7.77
N ARG A 86 -12.26 13.86 -8.48
CA ARG A 86 -13.63 13.44 -8.14
C ARG A 86 -13.85 11.95 -8.41
N GLU A 87 -13.34 11.44 -9.52
CA GLU A 87 -13.44 10.02 -9.89
C GLU A 87 -12.71 9.14 -8.87
N VAL A 88 -11.49 9.52 -8.46
CA VAL A 88 -10.72 8.84 -7.42
C VAL A 88 -11.49 8.80 -6.10
N ILE A 89 -12.07 9.92 -5.65
CA ILE A 89 -12.88 9.95 -4.42
C ILE A 89 -14.07 9.00 -4.54
N ALA A 90 -14.84 9.09 -5.62
CA ALA A 90 -16.05 8.30 -5.80
C ALA A 90 -15.75 6.80 -5.83
N ALA A 91 -14.73 6.38 -6.58
CA ALA A 91 -14.35 4.97 -6.69
C ALA A 91 -13.76 4.45 -5.37
N GLN A 92 -12.77 5.14 -4.81
CA GLN A 92 -12.04 4.63 -3.65
C GLN A 92 -12.84 4.70 -2.34
N GLU A 93 -13.83 5.61 -2.21
CA GLU A 93 -14.77 5.57 -1.08
C GLU A 93 -15.69 4.33 -1.13
N GLN A 94 -16.12 3.90 -2.32
CA GLN A 94 -16.87 2.65 -2.48
C GLN A 94 -16.00 1.42 -2.14
N GLU A 95 -14.76 1.40 -2.62
CA GLU A 95 -13.81 0.32 -2.32
C GLU A 95 -13.46 0.29 -0.81
N LEU A 96 -13.29 1.44 -0.16
CA LEU A 96 -13.10 1.54 1.30
C LEU A 96 -14.26 0.92 2.07
N ALA A 97 -15.50 1.22 1.68
CA ALA A 97 -16.69 0.65 2.31
C ALA A 97 -16.74 -0.88 2.13
N GLN A 98 -16.43 -1.36 0.92
CA GLN A 98 -16.40 -2.79 0.61
C GLN A 98 -15.32 -3.54 1.41
N LEU A 99 -14.08 -3.04 1.38
CA LEU A 99 -12.94 -3.61 2.11
C LEU A 99 -13.21 -3.60 3.63
N GLY A 100 -13.74 -2.50 4.16
CA GLY A 100 -14.08 -2.38 5.57
C GLY A 100 -15.17 -3.38 6.01
N ALA A 101 -16.19 -3.57 5.17
CA ALA A 101 -17.22 -4.58 5.41
C ALA A 101 -16.64 -6.00 5.43
N TRP A 102 -15.72 -6.32 4.51
CA TRP A 102 -15.04 -7.61 4.49
C TRP A 102 -14.18 -7.83 5.72
N VAL A 103 -13.34 -6.85 6.11
CA VAL A 103 -12.52 -6.96 7.31
C VAL A 103 -13.40 -7.22 8.53
N LYS A 104 -14.47 -6.44 8.71
CA LYS A 104 -15.43 -6.65 9.81
C LYS A 104 -16.06 -8.05 9.78
N ALA A 105 -16.49 -8.52 8.63
CA ALA A 105 -17.10 -9.84 8.49
C ALA A 105 -16.12 -10.98 8.81
N TRP A 106 -14.82 -10.77 8.58
CA TRP A 106 -13.80 -11.81 8.72
C TRP A 106 -13.14 -11.85 10.09
N THR A 107 -13.04 -10.70 10.76
CA THR A 107 -12.33 -10.57 12.05
C THR A 107 -13.27 -10.23 13.20
N GLY A 108 -14.52 -9.82 12.92
CA GLY A 108 -15.42 -9.24 13.90
C GLY A 108 -15.10 -7.79 14.27
N GLN A 109 -14.00 -7.22 13.77
CA GLN A 109 -13.51 -5.90 14.17
C GLN A 109 -13.66 -4.88 13.04
N THR A 110 -14.08 -3.66 13.39
CA THR A 110 -14.06 -2.55 12.44
C THR A 110 -12.65 -2.00 12.35
N TYR A 111 -12.06 -2.08 11.15
CA TYR A 111 -10.76 -1.46 10.88
C TYR A 111 -10.93 0.01 10.52
N ARG A 112 -10.09 0.86 11.11
CA ARG A 112 -10.03 2.30 10.80
C ARG A 112 -8.74 2.56 10.03
N PRO A 113 -8.82 3.05 8.78
CA PRO A 113 -7.62 3.37 8.01
C PRO A 113 -6.77 4.43 8.72
N ALA A 114 -5.46 4.29 8.65
CA ALA A 114 -4.53 5.31 9.11
C ALA A 114 -4.65 6.57 8.25
N ALA A 115 -4.69 7.73 8.89
CA ALA A 115 -4.54 9.02 8.22
C ALA A 115 -3.06 9.40 8.27
N LEU A 116 -2.44 9.56 7.10
CA LEU A 116 -1.05 9.99 7.00
C LEU A 116 -0.98 11.49 6.69
N PRO A 117 -0.07 12.24 7.33
CA PRO A 117 0.11 13.65 7.04
C PRO A 117 0.58 13.83 5.60
N LEU A 118 -0.14 14.65 4.84
CA LEU A 118 0.21 15.01 3.47
C LEU A 118 1.00 16.33 3.45
N ASN A 119 2.11 16.35 2.73
CA ASN A 119 2.83 17.59 2.44
C ASN A 119 2.23 18.28 1.21
N VAL A 120 1.04 18.87 1.37
CA VAL A 120 0.35 19.58 0.27
C VAL A 120 1.02 20.96 0.06
N PRO A 121 1.53 21.27 -1.14
CA PRO A 121 2.19 22.55 -1.39
C PRO A 121 1.17 23.70 -1.46
N ARG A 122 1.64 24.93 -1.21
CA ARG A 122 0.81 26.15 -1.32
C ARG A 122 0.42 26.49 -2.75
N SER A 123 1.23 26.07 -3.72
CA SER A 123 1.04 26.30 -5.17
C SER A 123 1.46 25.05 -5.94
N GLY A 124 1.02 24.93 -7.19
CA GLY A 124 1.37 23.76 -8.02
C GLY A 124 0.69 22.45 -7.57
N VAL A 125 -0.45 22.54 -6.89
CA VAL A 125 -1.19 21.39 -6.34
C VAL A 125 -1.59 20.40 -7.43
N ASP A 126 -1.92 20.85 -8.64
CA ASP A 126 -2.24 19.95 -9.76
C ASP A 126 -1.05 19.07 -10.15
N ARG A 127 0.14 19.68 -10.28
CA ARG A 127 1.38 18.94 -10.57
C ARG A 127 1.73 18.00 -9.42
N TRP A 128 1.63 18.47 -8.18
CA TRP A 128 1.86 17.65 -6.98
C TRP A 128 0.94 16.43 -6.95
N PHE A 129 -0.36 16.62 -7.16
CA PHE A 129 -1.33 15.51 -7.15
C PHE A 129 -0.93 14.44 -8.17
N LEU A 130 -0.61 14.82 -9.41
CA LEU A 130 -0.21 13.85 -10.42
C LEU A 130 1.13 13.18 -10.09
N THR A 131 2.11 13.95 -9.60
CA THR A 131 3.44 13.43 -9.23
C THR A 131 3.36 12.40 -8.10
N GLU A 132 2.53 12.64 -7.08
CA GLU A 132 2.39 11.72 -5.94
C GLU A 132 1.41 10.57 -6.22
N MET A 133 0.36 10.81 -7.01
CA MET A 133 -0.66 9.78 -7.30
C MET A 133 -0.11 8.68 -8.24
N ILE A 134 0.88 8.97 -9.07
CA ILE A 134 1.51 7.94 -9.92
C ILE A 134 2.18 6.84 -9.09
N PRO A 135 3.17 7.10 -8.22
CA PRO A 135 3.78 6.07 -7.38
C PRO A 135 2.78 5.49 -6.39
N HIS A 136 1.81 6.26 -5.90
CA HIS A 136 0.68 5.74 -5.11
C HIS A 136 -0.04 4.62 -5.88
N HIS A 137 -0.59 4.91 -7.05
CA HIS A 137 -1.29 3.92 -7.88
C HIS A 137 -0.42 2.74 -8.26
N GLN A 138 0.88 2.96 -8.51
CA GLN A 138 1.81 1.85 -8.78
C GLN A 138 1.88 0.88 -7.59
N GLY A 139 1.80 1.36 -6.35
CA GLY A 139 1.77 0.55 -5.14
C GLY A 139 0.53 -0.33 -5.07
N ALA A 140 -0.65 0.26 -5.26
CA ALA A 140 -1.92 -0.48 -5.28
C ALA A 140 -1.96 -1.52 -6.41
N VAL A 141 -1.48 -1.20 -7.61
CA VAL A 141 -1.37 -2.17 -8.72
C VAL A 141 -0.43 -3.33 -8.35
N GLN A 142 0.71 -3.06 -7.71
CA GLN A 142 1.65 -4.10 -7.29
C GLN A 142 1.05 -5.01 -6.21
N MET A 143 0.37 -4.45 -5.20
CA MET A 143 -0.32 -5.24 -4.18
C MET A 143 -1.42 -6.10 -4.81
N ALA A 144 -2.25 -5.51 -5.68
CA ALA A 144 -3.35 -6.20 -6.34
C ALA A 144 -2.87 -7.37 -7.24
N ARG A 145 -1.67 -7.27 -7.82
CA ARG A 145 -1.06 -8.35 -8.61
C ARG A 145 -0.69 -9.59 -7.79
N LEU A 146 -0.52 -9.47 -6.46
CA LEU A 146 -0.29 -10.64 -5.61
C LEU A 146 -1.56 -11.50 -5.48
N VAL A 147 -2.75 -10.88 -5.48
CA VAL A 147 -4.02 -11.51 -5.08
C VAL A 147 -4.29 -12.86 -5.76
N PRO A 148 -4.16 -13.03 -7.09
CA PRO A 148 -4.52 -14.30 -7.75
C PRO A 148 -3.72 -15.52 -7.29
N ALA A 149 -2.49 -15.29 -6.80
CA ALA A 149 -1.59 -16.34 -6.32
C ALA A 149 -1.68 -16.56 -4.79
N ARG A 150 -2.36 -15.66 -4.07
CA ARG A 150 -2.39 -15.66 -2.60
C ARG A 150 -3.73 -16.10 -2.03
N THR A 151 -4.81 -16.01 -2.78
CA THR A 151 -6.15 -16.36 -2.30
C THR A 151 -7.08 -16.89 -3.39
N GLN A 152 -8.08 -17.67 -2.96
CA GLN A 152 -9.20 -18.15 -3.80
C GLN A 152 -10.47 -17.30 -3.63
N ASN A 153 -10.42 -16.25 -2.80
CA ASN A 153 -11.56 -15.37 -2.57
C ASN A 153 -11.97 -14.64 -3.86
N ALA A 154 -13.08 -15.07 -4.47
CA ALA A 154 -13.51 -14.58 -5.78
C ALA A 154 -13.82 -13.08 -5.78
N ALA A 155 -14.40 -12.56 -4.69
CA ALA A 155 -14.71 -11.15 -4.56
C ALA A 155 -13.42 -10.30 -4.50
N LEU A 156 -12.43 -10.74 -3.73
CA LEU A 156 -11.14 -10.04 -3.65
C LEU A 156 -10.37 -10.09 -4.98
N ARG A 157 -10.42 -11.22 -5.70
CA ARG A 157 -9.84 -11.35 -7.04
C ARG A 157 -10.52 -10.44 -8.05
N LYS A 158 -11.85 -10.28 -7.98
CA LYS A 158 -12.59 -9.36 -8.85
C LYS A 158 -12.21 -7.91 -8.58
N LEU A 159 -12.14 -7.51 -7.32
CA LEU A 159 -11.71 -6.16 -6.93
C LEU A 159 -10.27 -5.90 -7.37
N SER A 160 -9.35 -6.83 -7.13
CA SER A 160 -7.94 -6.64 -7.51
C SER A 160 -7.75 -6.45 -9.01
N GLN A 161 -8.52 -7.16 -9.84
CA GLN A 161 -8.52 -6.96 -11.29
C GLN A 161 -9.08 -5.58 -11.69
N ALA A 162 -10.11 -5.08 -11.00
CA ALA A 162 -10.65 -3.74 -11.22
C ALA A 162 -9.60 -2.67 -10.88
N ILE A 163 -8.97 -2.77 -9.70
CA ILE A 163 -7.87 -1.89 -9.27
C ILE A 163 -6.75 -1.88 -10.32
N ILE A 164 -6.27 -3.05 -10.75
CA ILE A 164 -5.21 -3.15 -11.75
C ILE A 164 -5.59 -2.42 -13.04
N ARG A 165 -6.81 -2.62 -13.56
CA ARG A 165 -7.24 -1.99 -14.81
C ARG A 165 -7.36 -0.48 -14.68
N THR A 166 -8.12 -0.02 -13.69
CA THR A 166 -8.43 1.41 -13.52
C THR A 166 -7.17 2.19 -13.20
N GLN A 167 -6.41 1.76 -12.19
CA GLN A 167 -5.24 2.51 -11.77
C GLN A 167 -4.08 2.47 -12.77
N SER A 168 -3.94 1.40 -13.56
CA SER A 168 -2.96 1.41 -14.67
C SER A 168 -3.33 2.43 -15.75
N ALA A 169 -4.63 2.59 -16.05
CA ALA A 169 -5.09 3.58 -17.03
C ALA A 169 -4.86 5.01 -16.50
N GLU A 170 -5.20 5.27 -15.24
CA GLU A 170 -4.97 6.55 -14.58
C GLU A 170 -3.48 6.92 -14.52
N ILE A 171 -2.57 5.97 -14.25
CA ILE A 171 -1.12 6.21 -14.30
C ILE A 171 -0.70 6.75 -15.67
N ASN A 172 -1.18 6.13 -16.76
CA ASN A 172 -0.82 6.55 -18.12
C ASN A 172 -1.38 7.94 -18.42
N GLN A 173 -2.62 8.20 -18.01
CA GLN A 173 -3.28 9.49 -18.17
C GLN A 173 -2.55 10.60 -17.39
N TYR A 174 -2.17 10.35 -16.14
CA TYR A 174 -1.47 11.31 -15.29
C TYR A 174 -0.08 11.64 -15.81
N ARG A 175 0.66 10.63 -16.31
CA ARG A 175 1.95 10.84 -16.99
C ARG A 175 1.80 11.71 -18.23
N ALA A 176 0.80 11.45 -19.06
CA ALA A 176 0.53 12.25 -20.24
C ALA A 176 0.22 13.71 -19.87
N TRP A 177 -0.62 13.93 -18.87
CA TRP A 177 -0.95 15.29 -18.42
C TRP A 177 0.24 16.03 -17.84
N LEU A 178 1.06 15.39 -16.98
CA LEU A 178 2.29 15.98 -16.45
C LEU A 178 3.23 16.46 -17.55
N GLY A 179 3.35 15.70 -18.65
CA GLY A 179 4.16 16.08 -19.82
C GLY A 179 3.63 17.30 -20.58
N THR A 180 2.36 17.66 -20.40
CA THR A 180 1.74 18.84 -21.03
C THR A 180 1.63 20.06 -20.11
N MET A 181 1.93 19.90 -18.82
CA MET A 181 1.87 21.01 -17.86
C MET A 181 3.06 21.94 -18.06
N LYS A 182 2.76 23.22 -18.31
CA LYS A 182 3.75 24.31 -18.33
C LYS A 182 4.30 24.61 -16.93
#